data_AF-A0A6A4I5D8-F1
#
_entry.id   AF-A0A6A4I5D8-F1
#
_cell.length_a   1.000
_cell.length_b   1.000
_cell.length_c   1.000
_cell.angle_alpha   90.00
_cell.angle_beta   90.00
_cell.angle_gamma   90.00
#
_symmetry.space_group_name_H-M   'P 1'
#
loop_
_entity.id
_entity.type
_entity.pdbx_description
1 polymer ?
#
loop_
_entity_poly.entity_id
_entity_poly.type
_entity_poly.pdbx_seq_one_letter_code
_entity_poly.pdbx_strand_id
1 'polypeptide(L)'
;MSTGSAVAFNFIETAGLVGALLIIITSILSPNIRRYQPGIWFYVACCVFSIDVAFGYGSRTVRAEPTFSLCLVQALLFQSDLVPSNKIYQEQSKPTGRAPEVGSDMPVGPLQAKRFFCSSNHCRRQVVAPASYFFTMSTGSAVAFNFIETAGLVGALLIIITSILSPNIRRLSTWYMVLCSGAAYSLSMLLLAMARAQFGPEPTFSLCLVQGALIYSSPIWLMGSICTFAIQFHLTVLFHTGKQYRLSHDSRWLPISTVILFVGVTVAMLVIGSTNPNIVQRSPEQFYCHFSNSTGVYAVSGFSVAFAIAAITFEYKSGMLLYRHRKEMNDLYRQSNGTVSFGALARLAIFSLLPIISVGTFIVYVLPDASVKNFDVVILYNAVVYNVDVLLLGINMSIIRAWMFRKNDLTKTSQMKVESSEV
;
A
#
# COMPACT_ATOMS: atom_id res chain seq x y z
N MET A 1 -31.38 12.20 13.73
CA MET A 1 -30.00 12.66 13.43
C MET A 1 -28.99 12.26 14.53
N SER A 2 -29.14 11.11 15.21
CA SER A 2 -28.34 10.74 16.40
C SER A 2 -27.72 9.34 16.38
N THR A 3 -27.80 8.60 15.26
CA THR A 3 -27.27 7.22 15.17
C THR A 3 -25.88 7.13 14.53
N GLY A 4 -25.35 8.20 13.94
CA GLY A 4 -24.03 8.22 13.30
C GLY A 4 -22.84 8.34 14.27
N SER A 5 -23.05 8.87 15.47
CA SER A 5 -21.96 9.20 16.41
C SER A 5 -21.35 7.98 17.10
N ALA A 6 -22.12 6.90 17.28
CA ALA A 6 -21.65 5.69 17.95
C ALA A 6 -20.67 4.87 17.07
N VAL A 7 -20.86 4.88 15.75
CA VAL A 7 -19.98 4.17 14.80
C VAL A 7 -18.63 4.88 14.65
N ALA A 8 -18.63 6.21 14.73
CA ALA A 8 -17.40 7.01 14.65
C ALA A 8 -16.53 6.91 15.92
N PHE A 9 -17.11 6.62 17.08
CA PHE A 9 -16.37 6.50 18.35
C PHE A 9 -15.54 5.21 18.43
N ASN A 10 -16.10 4.08 17.96
CA ASN A 10 -15.40 2.79 17.91
C ASN A 10 -14.21 2.78 16.92
N PHE A 11 -14.21 3.69 15.93
CA PHE A 11 -13.18 3.74 14.89
C PHE A 11 -11.84 4.35 15.34
N ILE A 12 -11.87 5.09 16.44
CA ILE A 12 -10.74 5.93 16.87
C ILE A 12 -9.95 5.25 17.97
N GLU A 13 -10.65 4.50 18.83
CA GLU A 13 -10.00 3.50 19.65
C GLU A 13 -9.29 2.47 18.77
N THR A 14 -9.90 1.95 17.69
CA THR A 14 -9.25 0.96 16.83
C THR A 14 -8.03 1.51 16.10
N ALA A 15 -8.07 2.74 15.58
CA ALA A 15 -6.92 3.39 14.95
C ALA A 15 -5.74 3.57 15.91
N GLY A 16 -6.01 4.09 17.12
CA GLY A 16 -5.01 4.23 18.19
C GLY A 16 -4.48 2.88 18.67
N LEU A 17 -5.36 1.87 18.76
CA LEU A 17 -4.99 0.51 19.13
C LEU A 17 -4.07 -0.11 18.09
N VAL A 18 -4.33 0.10 16.80
CA VAL A 18 -3.53 -0.43 15.69
C VAL A 18 -2.13 0.18 15.66
N GLY A 19 -2.01 1.50 15.81
CA GLY A 19 -0.72 2.18 15.91
C GLY A 19 0.08 1.74 17.14
N ALA A 20 -0.57 1.70 18.31
CA ALA A 20 0.04 1.19 19.53
C ALA A 20 0.43 -0.30 19.41
N LEU A 21 -0.41 -1.14 18.79
CA LEU A 21 -0.10 -2.54 18.53
C LEU A 21 1.17 -2.65 17.69
N LEU A 22 1.27 -1.90 16.59
CA LEU A 22 2.41 -1.98 15.67
C LEU A 22 3.73 -1.54 16.34
N ILE A 23 3.69 -0.51 17.18
CA ILE A 23 4.84 -0.06 17.97
C ILE A 23 5.22 -1.10 19.04
N ILE A 24 4.23 -1.67 19.72
CA ILE A 24 4.43 -2.72 20.73
C ILE A 24 4.98 -3.99 20.07
N ILE A 25 4.46 -4.36 18.91
CA ILE A 25 4.86 -5.53 18.13
C ILE A 25 6.30 -5.38 17.62
N THR A 26 6.67 -4.22 17.07
CA THR A 26 8.06 -3.93 16.70
C THR A 26 8.99 -3.86 17.92
N SER A 27 8.50 -3.45 19.09
CA SER A 27 9.32 -3.44 20.31
C SER A 27 9.53 -4.85 20.89
N ILE A 28 8.50 -5.69 20.91
CA ILE A 28 8.52 -7.04 21.51
C ILE A 28 9.26 -8.06 20.62
N LEU A 29 9.18 -7.93 19.30
CA LEU A 29 9.71 -8.93 18.37
C LEU A 29 11.21 -8.79 18.05
N SER A 30 11.82 -7.68 18.48
CA SER A 30 13.19 -7.26 18.11
C SER A 30 14.32 -8.28 18.38
N PRO A 31 14.36 -9.04 19.48
CA PRO A 31 15.51 -9.91 19.77
C PRO A 31 15.44 -11.28 19.09
N ASN A 32 14.29 -11.97 19.13
CA ASN A 32 14.19 -13.38 18.70
C ASN A 32 14.05 -13.56 17.18
N ILE A 33 13.44 -12.61 16.47
CA ILE A 33 13.14 -12.74 15.04
C ILE A 33 14.30 -12.27 14.14
N ARG A 34 15.14 -11.35 14.64
CA ARG A 34 16.32 -10.84 13.91
C ARG A 34 17.27 -11.95 13.45
N ARG A 35 17.27 -13.09 14.17
CA ARG A 35 18.10 -14.26 13.86
C ARG A 35 17.55 -15.17 12.75
N TYR A 36 16.24 -15.17 12.50
CA TYR A 36 15.60 -16.16 11.61
C TYR A 36 15.14 -15.59 10.26
N GLN A 37 14.83 -14.30 10.16
CA GLN A 37 14.27 -13.68 8.95
C GLN A 37 14.60 -12.16 8.86
N PRO A 38 15.82 -11.75 8.52
CA PRO A 38 16.20 -10.32 8.49
C PRO A 38 15.39 -9.49 7.48
N GLY A 39 14.89 -10.11 6.41
CA GLY A 39 14.05 -9.41 5.41
C GLY A 39 12.71 -8.92 5.97
N ILE A 40 12.11 -9.62 6.94
CA ILE A 40 10.78 -9.27 7.48
C ILE A 40 10.79 -7.90 8.16
N TRP A 41 11.88 -7.56 8.85
CA TRP A 41 12.03 -6.27 9.53
C TRP A 41 11.99 -5.08 8.59
N PHE A 42 12.58 -5.22 7.41
CA PHE A 42 12.56 -4.16 6.41
C PHE A 42 11.12 -3.84 5.99
N TYR A 43 10.28 -4.86 5.75
CA TYR A 43 8.89 -4.64 5.33
C TYR A 43 8.01 -4.11 6.45
N VAL A 44 8.20 -4.59 7.67
CA VAL A 44 7.49 -4.05 8.84
C VAL A 44 7.89 -2.59 9.05
N ALA A 45 9.18 -2.26 8.94
CA ALA A 45 9.66 -0.88 9.03
C ALA A 45 9.10 -0.01 7.90
N CYS A 46 8.99 -0.51 6.66
CA CYS A 46 8.36 0.23 5.57
C CYS A 46 6.85 0.44 5.79
N CYS A 47 6.13 -0.56 6.33
CA CYS A 47 4.73 -0.38 6.73
C CYS A 47 4.58 0.66 7.83
N VAL A 48 5.42 0.58 8.87
CA VAL A 48 5.43 1.55 9.97
C VAL A 48 5.81 2.93 9.47
N PHE A 49 6.78 3.05 8.56
CA PHE A 49 7.17 4.31 7.94
C PHE A 49 6.02 4.94 7.15
N SER A 50 5.26 4.16 6.37
CA SER A 50 4.07 4.66 5.68
C SER A 50 3.00 5.19 6.65
N ILE A 51 2.87 4.55 7.82
CA ILE A 51 1.98 5.01 8.89
C ILE A 51 2.53 6.30 9.52
N ASP A 52 3.81 6.34 9.87
CA ASP A 52 4.45 7.50 10.50
C ASP A 52 4.44 8.74 9.59
N VAL A 53 4.65 8.58 8.29
CA VAL A 53 4.52 9.67 7.30
C VAL A 53 3.10 10.21 7.27
N ALA A 54 2.08 9.34 7.38
CA ALA A 54 0.69 9.76 7.40
C ALA A 54 0.30 10.52 8.69
N PHE A 55 0.84 10.12 9.85
CA PHE A 55 0.48 10.74 11.14
C PHE A 55 1.40 11.91 11.55
N GLY A 56 2.65 11.93 11.11
CA GLY A 56 3.66 12.92 11.50
C GLY A 56 3.37 14.35 11.03
N TYR A 57 2.60 14.51 9.95
CA TYR A 57 2.26 15.82 9.37
C TYR A 57 1.15 16.57 10.14
N GLY A 58 0.44 15.93 11.06
CA GLY A 58 -0.77 16.48 11.67
C GLY A 58 -0.57 17.36 12.92
N SER A 59 0.59 17.32 13.58
CA SER A 59 0.68 17.79 14.98
C SER A 59 1.72 18.87 15.29
N ARG A 60 2.44 19.41 14.29
CA ARG A 60 3.33 20.56 14.54
C ARG A 60 3.31 21.58 13.40
N THR A 61 3.03 22.82 13.75
CA THR A 61 3.43 24.02 13.01
C THR A 61 4.97 24.10 12.99
N VAL A 62 5.60 23.29 12.15
CA VAL A 62 7.05 23.30 11.95
C VAL A 62 7.35 23.86 10.56
N ARG A 63 8.12 24.95 10.59
CA ARG A 63 8.89 25.50 9.47
C ARG A 63 9.53 24.34 8.70
N ALA A 64 9.20 24.22 7.41
CA ALA A 64 9.68 23.16 6.54
C ALA A 64 11.22 23.14 6.51
N GLU A 65 11.83 22.18 7.22
CA GLU A 65 13.23 21.81 7.07
C GLU A 65 13.34 20.36 6.55
N PRO A 66 14.40 20.02 5.80
CA PRO A 66 14.48 18.82 4.97
C PRO A 66 14.92 17.58 5.78
N THR A 67 14.19 17.23 6.84
CA THR A 67 14.45 15.98 7.61
C THR A 67 14.03 14.72 6.84
N PHE A 68 13.18 14.85 5.81
CA PHE A 68 12.70 13.75 4.97
C PHE A 68 13.83 13.09 4.14
N SER A 69 14.86 13.85 3.72
CA SER A 69 16.02 13.27 3.02
C SER A 69 16.94 12.48 3.94
N LEU A 70 17.09 12.87 5.22
CA LEU A 70 18.05 12.24 6.13
C LEU A 70 17.63 10.83 6.59
N CYS A 71 16.34 10.59 6.85
CA CYS A 71 15.86 9.24 7.19
C CYS A 71 15.89 8.28 6.00
N LEU A 72 15.53 8.76 4.79
CA LEU A 72 15.59 7.96 3.57
C LEU A 72 17.05 7.64 3.19
N VAL A 73 17.95 8.63 3.33
CA VAL A 73 19.38 8.44 3.12
C VAL A 73 19.99 7.56 4.21
N GLN A 74 19.59 7.63 5.49
CA GLN A 74 20.08 6.70 6.52
C GLN A 74 19.60 5.26 6.32
N ALA A 75 18.36 5.06 5.86
CA ALA A 75 17.85 3.73 5.51
C ALA A 75 18.57 3.15 4.27
N LEU A 76 18.91 3.98 3.30
CA LEU A 76 19.71 3.60 2.12
C LEU A 76 21.21 3.44 2.44
N LEU A 77 21.77 4.22 3.35
CA LEU A 77 23.17 4.12 3.80
C LEU A 77 23.42 2.91 4.70
N PHE A 78 22.41 2.46 5.45
CA PHE A 78 22.49 1.20 6.19
C PHE A 78 22.63 -0.04 5.26
N GLN A 79 22.28 0.09 3.97
CA GLN A 79 22.58 -0.94 2.96
C GLN A 79 24.02 -0.88 2.42
N SER A 80 24.68 0.29 2.45
CA SER A 80 26.06 0.42 1.95
C SER A 80 27.13 -0.11 2.91
N ASP A 81 26.86 -0.20 4.22
CA ASP A 81 27.83 -0.64 5.22
C ASP A 81 28.02 -2.17 5.31
N LEU A 82 27.31 -2.97 4.48
CA LEU A 82 27.48 -4.43 4.40
C LEU A 82 28.30 -4.91 3.19
N VAL A 83 28.94 -3.99 2.46
CA VAL A 83 29.85 -4.30 1.36
C VAL A 83 31.29 -4.07 1.83
N PRO A 84 32.18 -5.09 1.84
CA PRO A 84 33.59 -4.85 2.15
C PRO A 84 34.20 -3.95 1.08
N SER A 85 34.62 -2.78 1.53
CA SER A 85 35.22 -1.70 0.75
C SER A 85 36.54 -2.15 0.11
N ASN A 86 36.60 -2.14 -1.22
CA ASN A 86 37.86 -2.10 -1.96
C ASN A 86 38.04 -0.70 -2.56
N LYS A 87 39.11 -0.03 -2.12
CA LYS A 87 39.62 1.25 -2.62
C LYS A 87 39.85 1.22 -4.13
N ILE A 88 39.66 2.35 -4.82
CA ILE A 88 40.57 2.88 -5.86
C ILE A 88 40.07 4.26 -6.37
N TYR A 89 40.98 5.24 -6.20
CA TYR A 89 41.26 6.50 -6.90
C TYR A 89 40.24 7.66 -7.03
N GLN A 90 40.65 8.77 -6.41
CA GLN A 90 40.35 10.15 -6.76
C GLN A 90 40.87 10.49 -8.15
N GLU A 91 40.09 11.25 -8.93
CA GLU A 91 40.65 12.15 -9.94
C GLU A 91 39.88 13.48 -9.94
N GLN A 92 40.65 14.55 -9.78
CA GLN A 92 40.22 15.95 -9.78
C GLN A 92 39.81 16.39 -11.18
N SER A 93 38.77 17.21 -11.30
CA SER A 93 38.66 18.12 -12.46
C SER A 93 38.04 19.47 -12.09
N LYS A 94 38.50 20.46 -12.85
CA LYS A 94 38.68 21.89 -12.60
C LYS A 94 37.43 22.71 -12.96
N PRO A 95 37.24 23.94 -12.42
CA PRO A 95 36.12 24.79 -12.78
C PRO A 95 36.41 25.60 -14.05
N THR A 96 35.41 25.73 -14.92
CA THR A 96 35.40 26.69 -16.04
C THR A 96 34.10 27.47 -16.00
N GLY A 97 34.22 28.76 -15.71
CA GLY A 97 33.10 29.69 -15.75
C GLY A 97 32.73 30.12 -17.16
N ARG A 98 31.53 30.68 -17.30
CA ARG A 98 31.26 31.80 -18.20
C ARG A 98 29.93 32.46 -17.82
N ALA A 99 29.97 33.77 -17.60
CA ALA A 99 28.81 34.66 -17.57
C ALA A 99 28.24 34.86 -18.99
N PRO A 100 26.99 35.34 -19.08
CA PRO A 100 26.81 36.58 -19.83
C PRO A 100 25.92 37.59 -19.09
N GLU A 101 26.42 38.83 -19.05
CA GLU A 101 25.62 40.05 -18.99
C GLU A 101 24.82 40.23 -20.29
N VAL A 102 23.71 40.95 -20.17
CA VAL A 102 22.87 41.70 -21.15
C VAL A 102 21.44 41.57 -20.60
N GLY A 103 20.69 42.60 -20.23
CA GLY A 103 20.79 44.02 -20.53
C GLY A 103 19.37 44.52 -20.83
N SER A 104 18.99 45.64 -20.20
CA SER A 104 17.98 46.62 -20.62
C SER A 104 16.47 46.28 -20.51
N ASP A 105 15.84 47.02 -19.59
CA ASP A 105 14.71 47.93 -19.81
C ASP A 105 13.36 47.39 -20.28
N MET A 106 12.35 47.44 -19.39
CA MET A 106 11.00 47.86 -19.77
C MET A 106 10.20 48.46 -18.59
N PRO A 107 9.22 49.33 -18.88
CA PRO A 107 8.81 50.42 -18.00
C PRO A 107 7.72 50.06 -16.99
N VAL A 108 7.79 50.78 -15.86
CA VAL A 108 6.78 50.88 -14.81
C VAL A 108 5.55 51.61 -15.37
N GLY A 109 4.45 50.88 -15.55
CA GLY A 109 3.11 51.43 -15.80
C GLY A 109 2.35 51.69 -14.49
N PRO A 110 1.60 52.78 -14.37
CA PRO A 110 0.96 53.18 -13.12
C PRO A 110 -0.27 52.35 -12.76
N LEU A 111 -0.43 52.13 -11.44
CA LEU A 111 -1.63 51.61 -10.80
C LEU A 111 -2.89 52.35 -11.28
N GLN A 112 -3.75 51.66 -12.03
CA GLN A 112 -5.16 52.05 -12.12
C GLN A 112 -5.94 51.41 -10.97
N ALA A 113 -6.32 52.26 -10.02
CA ALA A 113 -7.38 51.99 -9.07
C ALA A 113 -8.70 51.78 -9.83
N LYS A 114 -9.14 50.51 -9.95
CA LYS A 114 -10.52 50.19 -10.36
C LYS A 114 -11.47 50.61 -9.24
N ARG A 115 -11.96 51.84 -9.32
CA ARG A 115 -13.24 52.22 -8.68
C ARG A 115 -14.34 51.42 -9.36
N PHE A 116 -14.93 50.49 -8.61
CA PHE A 116 -16.23 49.93 -8.99
C PHE A 116 -17.28 51.02 -8.84
N PHE A 117 -17.61 51.68 -9.95
CA PHE A 117 -18.84 52.43 -10.11
C PHE A 117 -19.99 51.43 -10.23
N CYS A 118 -20.79 51.29 -9.16
CA CYS A 118 -22.15 50.78 -9.30
C CYS A 118 -23.00 51.89 -9.91
N SER A 119 -23.09 51.93 -11.23
CA SER A 119 -24.06 52.74 -11.94
C SER A 119 -25.44 52.11 -11.78
N SER A 120 -26.35 52.90 -11.22
CA SER A 120 -27.77 52.62 -11.07
C SER A 120 -28.40 52.14 -12.39
N ASN A 121 -29.30 51.16 -12.28
CA ASN A 121 -30.30 50.72 -13.28
C ASN A 121 -30.03 49.46 -14.13
N HIS A 122 -29.02 48.64 -13.80
CA HIS A 122 -28.97 47.25 -14.27
C HIS A 122 -28.56 46.28 -13.16
N CYS A 123 -29.44 46.15 -12.18
CA CYS A 123 -29.42 45.05 -11.21
C CYS A 123 -29.88 43.77 -11.92
N ARG A 124 -29.00 43.19 -12.76
CA ARG A 124 -29.18 41.84 -13.28
C ARG A 124 -29.09 40.92 -12.07
N ARG A 125 -30.25 40.45 -11.58
CA ARG A 125 -30.34 39.36 -10.59
C ARG A 125 -29.35 38.28 -11.03
N GLN A 126 -28.20 38.19 -10.36
CA GLN A 126 -27.50 36.93 -10.27
C GLN A 126 -28.48 36.05 -9.51
N VAL A 127 -29.24 35.26 -10.27
CA VAL A 127 -29.91 34.09 -9.74
C VAL A 127 -28.77 33.26 -9.17
N VAL A 128 -28.52 33.44 -7.87
CA VAL A 128 -27.75 32.49 -7.07
C VAL A 128 -28.48 31.18 -7.31
N ALA A 129 -27.93 30.36 -8.21
CA ALA A 129 -28.49 29.07 -8.50
C ALA A 129 -28.63 28.37 -7.13
N PRO A 130 -29.81 27.83 -6.80
CA PRO A 130 -30.02 27.21 -5.51
C PRO A 130 -28.91 26.17 -5.32
N ALA A 131 -28.16 26.30 -4.22
CA ALA A 131 -27.07 25.43 -3.80
C ALA A 131 -27.56 24.02 -3.39
N SER A 132 -28.52 23.48 -4.15
CA SER A 132 -29.41 22.38 -3.75
C SER A 132 -29.26 21.14 -4.63
N TYR A 133 -28.22 21.09 -5.48
CA TYR A 133 -27.73 19.83 -6.04
C TYR A 133 -26.42 19.44 -5.36
N PHE A 134 -26.36 19.58 -4.03
CA PHE A 134 -25.51 18.70 -3.25
C PHE A 134 -26.05 17.30 -3.50
N PHE A 135 -25.40 16.56 -4.40
CA PHE A 135 -25.61 15.14 -4.60
C PHE A 135 -25.51 14.53 -3.19
N THR A 136 -26.65 14.20 -2.59
CA THR A 136 -26.69 13.54 -1.29
C THR A 136 -26.17 12.13 -1.54
N MET A 137 -24.85 12.01 -1.53
CA MET A 137 -24.22 10.71 -1.50
C MET A 137 -24.81 9.96 -0.33
N SER A 138 -25.24 8.72 -0.57
CA SER A 138 -25.82 7.93 0.49
C SER A 138 -24.76 7.76 1.55
N THR A 139 -25.02 8.26 2.76
CA THR A 139 -24.15 8.04 3.92
C THR A 139 -23.84 6.55 4.09
N GLY A 140 -24.72 5.67 3.59
CA GLY A 140 -24.50 4.23 3.50
C GLY A 140 -23.28 3.81 2.65
N SER A 141 -23.05 4.40 1.47
CA SER A 141 -21.93 4.03 0.58
C SER A 141 -20.58 4.29 1.26
N ALA A 142 -20.44 5.46 1.89
CA ALA A 142 -19.24 5.84 2.66
C ALA A 142 -19.01 4.94 3.87
N VAL A 143 -20.07 4.62 4.63
CA VAL A 143 -19.95 3.70 5.77
C VAL A 143 -19.54 2.30 5.32
N ALA A 144 -20.13 1.78 4.23
CA ALA A 144 -19.77 0.48 3.69
C ALA A 144 -18.32 0.44 3.19
N PHE A 145 -17.88 1.47 2.48
CA PHE A 145 -16.49 1.62 2.02
C PHE A 145 -15.51 1.59 3.19
N ASN A 146 -15.72 2.44 4.20
CA ASN A 146 -14.86 2.48 5.38
C ASN A 146 -14.82 1.14 6.12
N PHE A 147 -15.97 0.46 6.23
CA PHE A 147 -16.04 -0.86 6.87
C PHE A 147 -15.20 -1.90 6.14
N ILE A 148 -15.32 -1.97 4.81
CA ILE A 148 -14.58 -2.94 3.98
C ILE A 148 -13.08 -2.70 4.07
N GLU A 149 -12.64 -1.44 3.89
CA GLU A 149 -11.20 -1.12 3.97
C GLU A 149 -10.63 -1.34 5.38
N THR A 150 -11.44 -1.11 6.42
CA THR A 150 -11.01 -1.36 7.80
C THR A 150 -10.91 -2.84 8.10
N ALA A 151 -11.88 -3.64 7.64
CA ALA A 151 -11.80 -5.09 7.74
C ALA A 151 -10.58 -5.64 7.00
N GLY A 152 -10.27 -5.06 5.84
CA GLY A 152 -9.05 -5.25 5.07
C GLY A 152 -7.78 -5.01 5.88
N LEU A 153 -7.61 -3.78 6.35
CA LEU A 153 -6.47 -3.34 7.13
C LEU A 153 -6.27 -4.21 8.39
N VAL A 154 -7.32 -4.37 9.19
CA VAL A 154 -7.27 -5.16 10.43
C VAL A 154 -6.96 -6.63 10.12
N GLY A 155 -7.60 -7.22 9.11
CA GLY A 155 -7.35 -8.58 8.69
C GLY A 155 -5.92 -8.80 8.23
N ALA A 156 -5.37 -7.91 7.41
CA ALA A 156 -3.99 -7.98 6.95
C ALA A 156 -3.00 -7.92 8.11
N LEU A 157 -3.20 -6.98 9.05
CA LEU A 157 -2.36 -6.84 10.24
C LEU A 157 -2.45 -8.07 11.14
N LEU A 158 -3.65 -8.59 11.42
CA LEU A 158 -3.83 -9.80 12.23
C LEU A 158 -3.11 -11.00 11.62
N ILE A 159 -3.14 -11.14 10.29
CA ILE A 159 -2.43 -12.20 9.57
C ILE A 159 -0.90 -12.02 9.68
N ILE A 160 -0.39 -10.80 9.48
CA ILE A 160 1.04 -10.49 9.62
C ILE A 160 1.50 -10.80 11.06
N ILE A 161 0.78 -10.32 12.06
CA ILE A 161 1.11 -10.52 13.47
C ILE A 161 1.07 -12.01 13.83
N THR A 162 0.02 -12.72 13.45
CA THR A 162 -0.11 -14.16 13.70
C THR A 162 1.06 -14.94 13.10
N SER A 163 1.43 -14.62 11.85
CA SER A 163 2.48 -15.34 11.14
C SER A 163 3.86 -15.06 11.72
N ILE A 164 4.13 -13.82 12.17
CA ILE A 164 5.39 -13.49 12.84
C ILE A 164 5.47 -14.15 14.23
N LEU A 165 4.37 -14.18 14.98
CA LEU A 165 4.32 -14.81 16.31
C LEU A 165 4.36 -16.34 16.26
N SER A 166 4.04 -16.95 15.12
CA SER A 166 4.01 -18.41 14.98
C SER A 166 5.31 -18.95 14.39
N PRO A 167 6.20 -19.57 15.20
CA PRO A 167 7.46 -20.13 14.70
C PRO A 167 7.26 -21.29 13.71
N ASN A 168 6.06 -21.88 13.69
CA ASN A 168 5.71 -23.00 12.83
C ASN A 168 5.33 -22.58 11.40
N ILE A 169 5.09 -21.28 11.17
CA ILE A 169 4.63 -20.77 9.87
C ILE A 169 5.84 -20.21 9.09
N ARG A 170 6.53 -21.06 8.34
CA ARG A 170 7.57 -20.62 7.40
C ARG A 170 6.92 -20.20 6.08
N ARG A 171 6.90 -18.89 5.80
CA ARG A 171 6.35 -18.30 4.57
C ARG A 171 7.43 -17.60 3.77
N LEU A 172 7.20 -17.50 2.46
CA LEU A 172 8.06 -16.74 1.55
C LEU A 172 8.03 -15.27 1.94
N SER A 173 9.18 -14.60 1.89
CA SER A 173 9.30 -13.16 2.19
C SER A 173 8.33 -12.30 1.36
N THR A 174 8.09 -12.68 0.11
CA THR A 174 7.17 -12.00 -0.80
C THR A 174 5.70 -12.10 -0.40
N TRP A 175 5.33 -13.13 0.38
CA TRP A 175 3.97 -13.24 0.92
C TRP A 175 3.67 -12.13 1.93
N TYR A 176 4.64 -11.81 2.79
CA TYR A 176 4.53 -10.67 3.70
C TYR A 176 4.45 -9.36 2.94
N MET A 177 5.21 -9.22 1.86
CA MET A 177 5.17 -8.03 1.01
C MET A 177 3.78 -7.75 0.43
N VAL A 178 3.10 -8.78 -0.08
CA VAL A 178 1.72 -8.64 -0.59
C VAL A 178 0.79 -8.14 0.51
N LEU A 179 0.84 -8.72 1.72
CA LEU A 179 0.02 -8.27 2.86
C LEU A 179 0.36 -6.85 3.30
N CYS A 180 1.65 -6.51 3.37
CA CYS A 180 2.13 -5.18 3.69
C CYS A 180 1.63 -4.14 2.70
N SER A 181 1.70 -4.42 1.40
CA SER A 181 1.19 -3.53 0.35
C SER A 181 -0.34 -3.40 0.38
N GLY A 182 -1.07 -4.48 0.66
CA GLY A 182 -2.52 -4.43 0.84
C GLY A 182 -2.93 -3.60 2.05
N ALA A 183 -2.25 -3.77 3.19
CA ALA A 183 -2.46 -2.95 4.37
C ALA A 183 -2.17 -1.46 4.11
N ALA A 184 -1.09 -1.14 3.39
CA ALA A 184 -0.77 0.23 3.02
C ALA A 184 -1.82 0.85 2.08
N TYR A 185 -2.34 0.06 1.14
CA TYR A 185 -3.43 0.47 0.26
C TYR A 185 -4.70 0.80 1.07
N SER A 186 -5.17 -0.11 1.93
CA SER A 186 -6.35 0.14 2.76
C SER A 186 -6.15 1.31 3.72
N LEU A 187 -4.96 1.46 4.30
CA LEU A 187 -4.63 2.62 5.12
C LEU A 187 -4.75 3.92 4.33
N SER A 188 -4.22 3.97 3.10
CA SER A 188 -4.30 5.16 2.24
C SER A 188 -5.74 5.55 1.95
N MET A 189 -6.63 4.58 1.72
CA MET A 189 -8.05 4.83 1.53
C MET A 189 -8.75 5.33 2.80
N LEU A 190 -8.30 4.92 3.98
CA LEU A 190 -8.90 5.28 5.27
C LEU A 190 -8.40 6.62 5.87
N LEU A 191 -7.37 7.26 5.32
CA LEU A 191 -6.77 8.47 5.94
C LEU A 191 -7.78 9.59 6.24
N LEU A 192 -8.70 9.87 5.31
CA LEU A 192 -9.74 10.88 5.51
C LEU A 192 -10.74 10.49 6.60
N ALA A 193 -11.10 9.20 6.66
CA ALA A 193 -11.98 8.66 7.70
C ALA A 193 -11.32 8.76 9.08
N MET A 194 -10.04 8.37 9.19
CA MET A 194 -9.26 8.44 10.43
C MET A 194 -9.06 9.88 10.91
N ALA A 195 -8.86 10.84 10.00
CA ALA A 195 -8.75 12.26 10.31
C ALA A 195 -10.11 12.93 10.60
N ARG A 196 -11.23 12.20 10.52
CA ARG A 196 -12.60 12.73 10.59
C ARG A 196 -12.87 13.86 9.58
N ALA A 197 -12.15 13.87 8.46
CA ALA A 197 -12.22 14.89 7.42
C ALA A 197 -12.91 14.39 6.14
N GLN A 198 -13.53 13.21 6.20
CA GLN A 198 -14.27 12.62 5.09
C GLN A 198 -15.50 13.46 4.73
N PHE A 199 -16.25 13.92 5.74
CA PHE A 199 -17.42 14.78 5.55
C PHE A 199 -17.17 16.19 6.08
N GLY A 200 -17.84 17.18 5.47
CA GLY A 200 -17.83 18.57 5.93
C GLY A 200 -16.79 19.43 5.21
N PRO A 201 -16.08 20.33 5.93
CA PRO A 201 -15.16 21.28 5.32
C PRO A 201 -14.05 20.56 4.54
N GLU A 202 -13.39 21.32 3.67
CA GLU A 202 -12.29 20.79 2.87
C GLU A 202 -11.14 20.32 3.77
N PRO A 203 -10.58 19.11 3.55
CA PRO A 203 -9.46 18.60 4.35
C PRO A 203 -8.22 19.50 4.18
N THR A 204 -7.29 19.41 5.12
CA THR A 204 -6.01 20.12 5.00
C THR A 204 -5.27 19.64 3.75
N PHE A 205 -4.63 20.58 3.04
CA PHE A 205 -3.90 20.28 1.81
C PHE A 205 -2.86 19.16 1.99
N SER A 206 -2.11 19.15 3.10
CA SER A 206 -1.12 18.12 3.39
C SER A 206 -1.72 16.72 3.53
N LEU A 207 -2.86 16.58 4.21
CA LEU A 207 -3.57 15.31 4.34
C LEU A 207 -4.03 14.81 2.96
N CYS A 208 -4.61 15.71 2.16
CA CYS A 208 -5.10 15.40 0.82
C CYS A 208 -3.96 15.03 -0.15
N LEU A 209 -2.82 15.72 -0.04
CA LEU A 209 -1.61 15.46 -0.80
C LEU A 209 -0.99 14.10 -0.47
N VAL A 210 -0.84 13.78 0.82
CA VAL A 210 -0.29 12.49 1.28
C VAL A 210 -1.24 11.35 0.88
N GLN A 211 -2.54 11.52 1.08
CA GLN A 211 -3.53 10.52 0.68
C GLN A 211 -3.49 10.27 -0.82
N GLY A 212 -3.52 11.34 -1.63
CA GLY A 212 -3.42 11.24 -3.08
C GLY A 212 -2.15 10.51 -3.49
N ALA A 213 -0.98 10.92 -3.00
CA ALA A 213 0.29 10.26 -3.32
C ALA A 213 0.27 8.76 -3.00
N LEU A 214 -0.24 8.37 -1.83
CA LEU A 214 -0.34 6.97 -1.41
C LEU A 214 -1.35 6.16 -2.23
N ILE A 215 -2.49 6.74 -2.60
CA ILE A 215 -3.52 6.08 -3.42
C ILE A 215 -2.98 5.71 -4.79
N TYR A 216 -2.10 6.53 -5.39
CA TYR A 216 -1.47 6.18 -6.67
C TYR A 216 -0.25 5.27 -6.49
N SER A 217 0.57 5.43 -5.45
CA SER A 217 1.76 4.56 -5.29
C SER A 217 1.43 3.15 -4.78
N SER A 218 0.41 2.99 -3.92
CA SER A 218 0.12 1.71 -3.25
C SER A 218 -0.34 0.60 -4.21
N PRO A 219 -1.20 0.84 -5.23
CA PRO A 219 -1.54 -0.17 -6.23
C PRO A 219 -0.33 -0.66 -7.02
N ILE A 220 0.60 0.24 -7.35
CA ILE A 220 1.86 -0.12 -8.03
C ILE A 220 2.68 -1.05 -7.14
N TRP A 221 2.76 -0.76 -5.84
CA TRP A 221 3.45 -1.61 -4.87
C TRP A 221 2.79 -2.98 -4.71
N LEU A 222 1.46 -3.02 -4.64
CA LEU A 222 0.69 -4.26 -4.54
C LEU A 222 0.92 -5.15 -5.76
N MET A 223 0.76 -4.59 -6.97
CA MET A 223 0.95 -5.30 -8.23
C MET A 223 2.40 -5.76 -8.41
N GLY A 224 3.36 -4.90 -8.06
CA GLY A 224 4.78 -5.27 -8.03
C GLY A 224 5.04 -6.43 -7.06
N SER A 225 4.43 -6.41 -5.87
CA SER A 225 4.57 -7.47 -4.86
C SER A 225 3.97 -8.79 -5.33
N ILE A 226 2.82 -8.78 -6.01
CA ILE A 226 2.21 -9.96 -6.63
C ILE A 226 3.12 -10.52 -7.73
N CYS A 227 3.64 -9.67 -8.62
CA CYS A 227 4.58 -10.08 -9.66
C CYS A 227 5.86 -10.70 -9.05
N THR A 228 6.39 -10.10 -8.00
CA THR A 228 7.57 -10.60 -7.28
C THR A 228 7.27 -11.96 -6.62
N PHE A 229 6.09 -12.12 -6.04
CA PHE A 229 5.63 -13.40 -5.49
C PHE A 229 5.51 -14.48 -6.57
N ALA A 230 4.94 -14.16 -7.75
CA ALA A 230 4.86 -15.06 -8.89
C ALA A 230 6.25 -15.48 -9.41
N ILE A 231 7.20 -14.54 -9.53
CA ILE A 231 8.59 -14.81 -9.90
C ILE A 231 9.25 -15.73 -8.88
N GLN A 232 9.18 -15.40 -7.59
CA GLN A 232 9.79 -16.21 -6.54
C GLN A 232 9.20 -17.61 -6.47
N PHE A 233 7.88 -17.73 -6.67
CA PHE A 233 7.20 -19.01 -6.78
C PHE A 233 7.73 -19.82 -7.97
N HIS A 234 7.83 -19.20 -9.15
CA HIS A 234 8.36 -19.85 -10.35
C HIS A 234 9.78 -20.37 -10.16
N LEU A 235 10.66 -19.55 -9.58
CA LEU A 235 12.04 -19.92 -9.27
C LEU A 235 12.10 -21.08 -8.26
N THR A 236 11.20 -21.09 -7.28
CA THR A 236 11.10 -22.18 -6.30
C THR A 236 10.69 -23.49 -6.96
N VAL A 237 9.71 -23.47 -7.89
CA VAL A 237 9.30 -24.66 -8.64
C VAL A 237 10.43 -25.15 -9.56
N LEU A 238 11.13 -24.24 -10.24
CA LEU A 238 12.28 -24.58 -11.08
C LEU A 238 13.41 -25.26 -10.29
N PHE A 239 13.70 -24.75 -9.09
CA PHE A 239 14.72 -25.33 -8.21
C PHE A 239 14.39 -26.77 -7.81
N HIS A 240 13.13 -27.05 -7.46
CA HIS A 240 12.72 -28.38 -7.00
C HIS A 240 12.55 -29.39 -8.14
N THR A 241 12.27 -28.94 -9.37
CA THR A 241 12.08 -29.81 -10.54
C THR A 241 13.40 -30.26 -11.20
N GLY A 242 14.56 -29.98 -10.58
CA GLY A 242 15.82 -30.62 -10.94
C GLY A 242 16.53 -30.06 -12.16
N LYS A 243 16.07 -28.94 -12.74
CA LYS A 243 16.95 -28.15 -13.62
C LYS A 243 17.97 -27.47 -12.72
N GLN A 244 19.20 -27.94 -12.81
CA GLN A 244 20.40 -27.59 -12.01
C GLN A 244 20.83 -26.12 -12.16
N TYR A 245 19.89 -25.18 -12.15
CA TYR A 245 20.18 -23.76 -12.01
C TYR A 245 20.64 -23.57 -10.57
N ARG A 246 21.96 -23.43 -10.39
CA ARG A 246 22.54 -22.71 -9.25
C ARG A 246 22.10 -21.26 -9.35
N LEU A 247 20.82 -21.02 -9.06
CA LEU A 247 20.33 -19.68 -8.90
C LEU A 247 21.11 -19.10 -7.72
N SER A 248 21.93 -18.08 -8.01
CA SER A 248 22.67 -17.38 -6.96
C SER A 248 21.67 -16.98 -5.88
N HIS A 249 21.97 -17.38 -4.65
CA HIS A 249 21.05 -17.43 -3.51
C HIS A 249 20.53 -16.04 -3.07
N ASP A 250 20.90 -14.97 -3.77
CA ASP A 250 20.52 -13.58 -3.51
C ASP A 250 19.20 -13.18 -4.19
N SER A 251 18.14 -13.94 -3.94
CA SER A 251 16.76 -13.54 -4.27
C SER A 251 16.24 -12.34 -3.43
N ARG A 252 17.08 -11.78 -2.55
CA ARG A 252 16.74 -10.63 -1.69
C ARG A 252 16.50 -9.34 -2.46
N TRP A 253 17.09 -9.19 -3.64
CA TRP A 253 16.95 -7.98 -4.46
C TRP A 253 15.55 -7.79 -5.03
N LEU A 254 14.86 -8.89 -5.33
CA LEU A 254 13.52 -8.88 -5.92
C LEU A 254 12.50 -8.08 -5.08
N PRO A 255 12.27 -8.40 -3.80
CA PRO A 255 11.33 -7.64 -2.98
C PRO A 255 11.84 -6.25 -2.58
N ILE A 256 13.16 -6.04 -2.50
CA ILE A 256 13.73 -4.71 -2.22
C ILE A 256 13.40 -3.76 -3.38
N SER A 257 13.48 -4.24 -4.63
CA SER A 257 13.19 -3.44 -5.82
C SER A 257 11.77 -2.88 -5.82
N THR A 258 10.76 -3.62 -5.33
CA THR A 258 9.37 -3.14 -5.33
C THR A 258 9.12 -2.10 -4.25
N VAL A 259 9.79 -2.20 -3.10
CA VAL A 259 9.75 -1.15 -2.08
C VAL A 259 10.42 0.13 -2.59
N ILE A 260 11.58 0.02 -3.25
CA ILE A 260 12.27 1.19 -3.84
C ILE A 260 11.35 1.87 -4.87
N LEU A 261 10.68 1.07 -5.72
CA LEU A 261 9.72 1.60 -6.69
C LEU A 261 8.56 2.32 -6.01
N PHE A 262 7.96 1.72 -4.97
CA PHE A 262 6.89 2.35 -4.18
C PHE A 262 7.32 3.70 -3.63
N VAL A 263 8.44 3.74 -2.88
CA VAL A 263 8.95 4.96 -2.27
C VAL A 263 9.27 6.01 -3.33
N GLY A 264 9.93 5.62 -4.43
CA GLY A 264 10.25 6.52 -5.53
C GLY A 264 9.00 7.16 -6.15
N VAL A 265 7.95 6.37 -6.41
CA VAL A 265 6.68 6.88 -6.95
C VAL A 265 5.96 7.77 -5.94
N THR A 266 5.91 7.39 -4.66
CA THR A 266 5.31 8.24 -3.62
C THR A 266 6.00 9.60 -3.54
N VAL A 267 7.34 9.62 -3.52
CA VAL A 267 8.15 10.86 -3.51
C VAL A 267 7.85 11.71 -4.74
N ALA A 268 7.81 11.10 -5.93
CA ALA A 268 7.50 11.81 -7.17
C ALA A 268 6.10 12.46 -7.11
N MET A 269 5.08 11.73 -6.64
CA MET A 269 3.72 12.26 -6.52
C MET A 269 3.60 13.36 -5.47
N LEU A 270 4.33 13.27 -4.36
CA LEU A 270 4.42 14.34 -3.36
C LEU A 270 5.07 15.61 -3.94
N VAL A 271 6.16 15.47 -4.71
CA VAL A 271 6.82 16.61 -5.38
C VAL A 271 5.89 17.25 -6.40
N ILE A 272 5.24 16.45 -7.25
CA ILE A 272 4.30 16.95 -8.26
C ILE A 272 3.12 17.69 -7.61
N GLY A 273 2.54 17.13 -6.54
CA GLY A 273 1.44 17.76 -5.83
C GLY A 273 1.82 19.00 -5.03
N SER A 274 3.01 19.01 -4.41
CA SER A 274 3.50 20.18 -3.68
C SER A 274 3.85 21.37 -4.59
N THR A 275 4.34 21.10 -5.80
CA THR A 275 4.64 22.13 -6.81
C THR A 275 3.38 22.68 -7.48
N ASN A 276 2.29 21.92 -7.48
CA ASN A 276 1.02 22.30 -8.12
C ASN A 276 -0.16 22.05 -7.16
N PRO A 277 -0.42 22.91 -6.16
CA PRO A 277 -1.45 22.64 -5.17
C PRO A 277 -2.86 22.51 -5.78
N ASN A 278 -3.12 23.19 -6.90
CA ASN A 278 -4.42 23.19 -7.58
C ASN A 278 -4.82 21.83 -8.18
N ILE A 279 -3.87 20.90 -8.36
CA ILE A 279 -4.17 19.56 -8.87
C ILE A 279 -4.63 18.58 -7.80
N VAL A 280 -4.42 18.89 -6.51
CA VAL A 280 -4.84 18.02 -5.40
C VAL A 280 -6.24 18.41 -4.99
N GLN A 281 -7.21 17.53 -5.21
CA GLN A 281 -8.61 17.83 -4.93
C GLN A 281 -9.30 16.64 -4.24
N ARG A 282 -10.23 16.91 -3.33
CA ARG A 282 -11.12 15.89 -2.79
C ARG A 282 -12.04 15.40 -3.91
N SER A 283 -12.19 14.08 -4.04
CA SER A 283 -13.14 13.48 -4.98
C SER A 283 -14.54 14.08 -4.74
N PRO A 284 -15.36 14.33 -5.78
CA PRO A 284 -16.73 14.83 -5.58
C PRO A 284 -17.57 13.89 -4.69
N GLU A 285 -17.23 12.60 -4.67
CA GLU A 285 -17.79 11.56 -3.81
C GLU A 285 -17.20 11.55 -2.39
N GLN A 286 -16.26 12.43 -2.06
CA GLN A 286 -15.74 12.61 -0.70
C GLN A 286 -15.07 11.37 -0.05
N PHE A 287 -14.88 10.25 -0.76
CA PHE A 287 -14.22 9.05 -0.22
C PHE A 287 -12.72 9.28 0.00
N TYR A 288 -12.06 9.95 -0.94
CA TYR A 288 -10.62 10.15 -0.93
C TYR A 288 -10.21 11.40 -1.71
N CYS A 289 -8.95 11.78 -1.57
CA CYS A 289 -8.29 12.80 -2.36
C CYS A 289 -7.61 12.20 -3.59
N HIS A 290 -7.72 12.89 -4.71
CA HIS A 290 -7.14 12.46 -5.99
C HIS A 290 -6.38 13.61 -6.65
N PHE A 291 -5.53 13.27 -7.62
CA PHE A 291 -4.93 14.27 -8.50
C PHE A 291 -5.86 14.46 -9.69
N SER A 292 -6.25 15.70 -9.98
CA SER A 292 -7.08 16.04 -11.14
C SER A 292 -6.36 15.78 -12.46
N ASN A 293 -5.03 15.73 -12.44
CA ASN A 293 -4.22 15.39 -13.60
C ASN A 293 -4.22 13.87 -13.83
N SER A 294 -4.38 13.46 -15.08
CA SER A 294 -4.39 12.06 -15.52
C SER A 294 -3.03 11.37 -15.39
N THR A 295 -1.95 12.10 -15.10
CA THR A 295 -0.59 11.54 -14.91
C THR A 295 -0.56 10.40 -13.89
N GLY A 296 -1.20 10.57 -12.73
CA GLY A 296 -1.25 9.51 -11.70
C GLY A 296 -1.96 8.26 -12.19
N VAL A 297 -3.09 8.44 -12.88
CA VAL A 297 -3.90 7.35 -13.44
C VAL A 297 -3.11 6.58 -14.51
N TYR A 298 -2.44 7.28 -15.42
CA TYR A 298 -1.61 6.63 -16.45
C TYR A 298 -0.42 5.89 -15.87
N ALA A 299 0.26 6.45 -14.86
CA ALA A 299 1.35 5.78 -14.19
C ALA A 299 0.88 4.47 -13.53
N VAL A 300 -0.19 4.54 -12.72
CA VAL A 300 -0.76 3.36 -12.07
C VAL A 300 -1.21 2.32 -13.08
N SER A 301 -1.95 2.73 -14.11
CA SER A 301 -2.44 1.83 -15.15
C SER A 301 -1.27 1.15 -15.89
N GLY A 302 -0.28 1.91 -16.34
CA GLY A 302 0.87 1.38 -17.08
C GLY A 302 1.68 0.37 -16.27
N PHE A 303 2.06 0.72 -15.03
CA PHE A 303 2.80 -0.19 -14.16
C PHE A 303 1.97 -1.42 -13.77
N SER A 304 0.69 -1.24 -13.45
CA SER A 304 -0.19 -2.34 -13.04
C SER A 304 -0.38 -3.35 -14.17
N VAL A 305 -0.61 -2.88 -15.40
CA VAL A 305 -0.75 -3.76 -16.58
C VAL A 305 0.57 -4.49 -16.85
N ALA A 306 1.71 -3.80 -16.79
CA ALA A 306 3.01 -4.43 -17.00
C ALA A 306 3.29 -5.54 -15.96
N PHE A 307 3.06 -5.27 -14.67
CA PHE A 307 3.23 -6.27 -13.61
C PHE A 307 2.22 -7.42 -13.71
N ALA A 308 0.98 -7.15 -14.11
CA ALA A 308 -0.02 -8.19 -14.31
C ALA A 308 0.38 -9.16 -15.42
N ILE A 309 0.81 -8.66 -16.59
CA ILE A 309 1.28 -9.48 -17.71
C ILE A 309 2.48 -10.34 -17.28
N ALA A 310 3.44 -9.75 -16.56
CA ALA A 310 4.58 -10.48 -16.04
C ALA A 310 4.16 -11.58 -15.07
N ALA A 311 3.29 -11.28 -14.08
CA ALA A 311 2.78 -12.24 -13.11
C ALA A 311 2.08 -13.43 -13.79
N ILE A 312 1.13 -13.15 -14.70
CA ILE A 312 0.39 -14.18 -15.45
C ILE A 312 1.34 -15.07 -16.26
N THR A 313 2.37 -14.48 -16.88
CA THR A 313 3.37 -15.24 -17.65
C THR A 313 4.15 -16.22 -16.76
N PHE A 314 4.60 -15.77 -15.58
CA PHE A 314 5.31 -16.63 -14.63
C PHE A 314 4.40 -17.69 -14.00
N GLU A 315 3.15 -17.36 -13.73
CA GLU A 315 2.15 -18.29 -13.24
C GLU A 315 1.84 -19.38 -14.26
N TYR A 316 1.59 -19.01 -15.51
CA TYR A 316 1.35 -19.96 -16.60
C TYR A 316 2.53 -20.92 -16.76
N LYS A 317 3.76 -20.40 -16.79
CA LYS A 317 4.97 -21.24 -16.87
C LYS A 317 5.14 -22.16 -15.65
N SER A 318 4.85 -21.65 -14.46
CA SER A 318 4.91 -22.45 -13.21
C SER A 318 3.85 -23.55 -13.19
N GLY A 319 2.63 -23.22 -13.59
CA GLY A 319 1.51 -24.15 -13.69
C GLY A 319 1.76 -25.24 -14.72
N MET A 320 2.26 -24.89 -15.91
CA MET A 320 2.63 -25.85 -16.95
C MET A 320 3.75 -26.78 -16.49
N LEU A 321 4.77 -26.25 -15.80
CA LEU A 321 5.86 -27.05 -15.25
C LEU A 321 5.34 -28.03 -14.18
N LEU A 322 4.49 -27.56 -13.28
CA LEU A 322 3.87 -28.39 -12.25
C LEU A 322 2.95 -29.45 -12.85
N TYR A 323 2.18 -29.10 -13.88
CA TYR A 323 1.30 -30.01 -14.60
C TYR A 323 2.10 -31.14 -15.28
N ARG A 324 3.22 -30.80 -15.92
CA ARG A 324 4.09 -31.78 -16.58
C ARG A 324 4.70 -32.77 -15.59
N HIS A 325 5.06 -32.31 -14.38
CA HIS A 325 5.64 -33.14 -13.32
C HIS A 325 4.61 -33.61 -12.29
N ARG A 326 3.31 -33.62 -12.62
CA ARG A 326 2.24 -33.96 -11.66
C ARG A 326 2.42 -35.34 -11.02
N LYS A 327 3.00 -36.32 -11.74
CA LYS A 327 3.25 -37.67 -11.21
C LYS A 327 4.31 -37.68 -10.10
N GLU A 328 5.31 -36.82 -10.19
CA GLU A 328 6.42 -36.66 -9.21
C GLU A 328 6.06 -35.67 -8.10
N MET A 329 4.94 -34.95 -8.24
CA MET A 329 4.55 -33.87 -7.33
C MET A 329 4.30 -34.33 -5.89
N ASN A 330 3.88 -35.58 -5.68
CA ASN A 330 3.70 -36.11 -4.33
C ASN A 330 5.03 -36.20 -3.57
N ASP A 331 6.11 -36.52 -4.27
CA ASP A 331 7.45 -36.59 -3.69
C ASP A 331 8.01 -35.19 -3.45
N LEU A 332 7.79 -34.28 -4.41
CA LEU A 332 8.15 -32.85 -4.26
C LEU A 332 7.39 -32.18 -3.11
N TYR A 333 6.12 -32.53 -2.90
CA TYR A 333 5.32 -32.02 -1.79
C TYR A 333 5.89 -32.46 -0.44
N ARG A 334 6.31 -33.72 -0.33
CA ARG A 334 6.98 -34.25 0.87
C ARG A 334 8.35 -33.60 1.08
N GLN A 335 9.15 -33.45 0.04
CA GLN A 335 10.51 -32.90 0.13
C GLN A 335 10.51 -31.40 0.46
N SER A 336 9.53 -30.64 -0.03
CA SER A 336 9.43 -29.20 0.18
C SER A 336 8.78 -28.81 1.52
N ASN A 337 8.55 -29.76 2.44
CA ASN A 337 7.84 -29.51 3.71
C ASN A 337 6.51 -28.77 3.53
N GLY A 338 5.80 -29.04 2.43
CA GLY A 338 4.53 -28.38 2.10
C GLY A 338 4.63 -26.90 1.70
N THR A 339 5.83 -26.36 1.45
CA THR A 339 5.98 -25.00 0.92
C THR A 339 5.42 -24.88 -0.51
N VAL A 340 5.59 -25.92 -1.33
CA VAL A 340 5.01 -26.01 -2.68
C VAL A 340 3.69 -26.79 -2.60
N SER A 341 2.63 -26.13 -2.12
CA SER A 341 1.27 -26.71 -2.10
C SER A 341 0.49 -26.29 -3.34
N PHE A 342 -0.31 -27.21 -3.89
CA PHE A 342 -1.29 -26.89 -4.94
C PHE A 342 -2.22 -25.73 -4.53
N GLY A 343 -2.53 -25.62 -3.23
CA GLY A 343 -3.32 -24.50 -2.70
C GLY A 343 -2.61 -23.14 -2.81
N ALA A 344 -1.27 -23.10 -2.80
CA ALA A 344 -0.53 -21.87 -3.02
C ALA A 344 -0.61 -21.42 -4.49
N LEU A 345 -0.50 -22.37 -5.43
CA LEU A 345 -0.67 -22.10 -6.86
C LEU A 345 -2.10 -21.66 -7.18
N ALA A 346 -3.12 -22.35 -6.64
CA ALA A 346 -4.51 -21.99 -6.86
C ALA A 346 -4.82 -20.58 -6.34
N ARG A 347 -4.30 -20.22 -5.15
CA ARG A 347 -4.44 -18.85 -4.62
C ARG A 347 -3.75 -17.82 -5.51
N LEU A 348 -2.52 -18.11 -5.94
CA LEU A 348 -1.77 -17.25 -6.85
C LEU A 348 -2.55 -17.01 -8.16
N ALA A 349 -3.11 -18.06 -8.76
CA ALA A 349 -3.94 -17.93 -9.95
C ALA A 349 -5.22 -17.12 -9.70
N ILE A 350 -5.84 -17.23 -8.52
CA ILE A 350 -6.99 -16.37 -8.17
C ILE A 350 -6.53 -14.91 -8.03
N PHE A 351 -5.36 -14.66 -7.43
CA PHE A 351 -4.80 -13.31 -7.29
C PHE A 351 -4.52 -12.64 -8.62
N SER A 352 -4.04 -13.35 -9.63
CA SER A 352 -3.78 -12.75 -10.93
C SER A 352 -5.05 -12.46 -11.74
N LEU A 353 -6.14 -13.18 -11.47
CA LEU A 353 -7.43 -12.91 -12.11
C LEU A 353 -8.06 -11.61 -11.60
N LEU A 354 -7.88 -11.25 -10.32
CA LEU A 354 -8.50 -10.06 -9.73
C LEU A 354 -8.09 -8.75 -10.44
N PRO A 355 -6.80 -8.49 -10.74
CA PRO A 355 -6.41 -7.34 -11.54
C PRO A 355 -6.93 -7.33 -12.97
N ILE A 356 -7.05 -8.50 -13.62
CA ILE A 356 -7.62 -8.57 -14.97
C ILE A 356 -9.07 -8.10 -14.92
N ILE A 357 -9.82 -8.51 -13.90
CA ILE A 357 -11.20 -8.07 -13.72
C ILE A 357 -11.23 -6.57 -13.42
N SER A 358 -10.32 -6.05 -12.58
CA SER A 358 -10.22 -4.61 -12.30
C SER A 358 -9.92 -3.78 -13.56
N VAL A 359 -8.95 -4.19 -14.38
CA VAL A 359 -8.67 -3.55 -15.68
C VAL A 359 -9.87 -3.65 -16.63
N GLY A 360 -10.53 -4.81 -16.65
CA GLY A 360 -11.77 -5.01 -17.42
C GLY A 360 -12.86 -4.02 -17.00
N THR A 361 -13.06 -3.85 -15.69
CA THR A 361 -14.01 -2.83 -15.20
C THR A 361 -13.59 -1.43 -15.62
N PHE A 362 -12.31 -1.07 -15.50
CA PHE A 362 -11.82 0.23 -15.93
C PHE A 362 -12.07 0.50 -17.42
N ILE A 363 -11.82 -0.48 -18.30
CA ILE A 363 -12.09 -0.36 -19.74
C ILE A 363 -13.57 -0.10 -19.97
N VAL A 364 -14.45 -0.85 -19.32
CA VAL A 364 -15.91 -0.65 -19.42
C VAL A 364 -16.32 0.77 -18.99
N TYR A 365 -15.62 1.37 -18.02
CA TYR A 365 -15.89 2.75 -17.56
C TYR A 365 -15.34 3.84 -18.47
N VAL A 366 -14.23 3.60 -19.16
CA VAL A 366 -13.65 4.59 -20.09
C VAL A 366 -14.49 4.70 -21.38
N LEU A 367 -15.32 3.69 -21.69
CA LEU A 367 -16.19 3.73 -22.85
C LEU A 367 -17.29 4.80 -22.67
N PRO A 368 -17.33 5.82 -23.55
CA PRO A 368 -18.19 7.00 -23.38
C PRO A 368 -19.69 6.72 -23.39
N ASP A 369 -20.11 5.56 -23.94
CA ASP A 369 -21.52 5.17 -24.01
C ASP A 369 -22.03 4.51 -22.72
N ALA A 370 -21.12 4.11 -21.82
CA ALA A 370 -21.46 3.56 -20.52
C ALA A 370 -21.64 4.71 -19.51
N SER A 371 -22.74 5.48 -19.66
CA SER A 371 -23.24 6.38 -18.62
C SER A 371 -23.71 5.55 -17.41
N VAL A 372 -22.76 4.96 -16.68
CA VAL A 372 -23.08 4.14 -15.50
C VAL A 372 -23.47 5.10 -14.39
N LYS A 373 -24.76 5.21 -14.12
CA LYS A 373 -25.33 6.04 -13.05
C LYS A 373 -24.92 5.62 -11.62
N ASN A 374 -23.99 4.68 -11.48
CA ASN A 374 -23.70 3.97 -10.23
C ASN A 374 -22.19 3.94 -9.91
N PHE A 375 -21.50 5.08 -9.95
CA PHE A 375 -20.07 5.17 -9.61
C PHE A 375 -19.77 4.66 -8.18
N ASP A 376 -20.69 4.88 -7.23
CA ASP A 376 -20.63 4.33 -5.87
C ASP A 376 -20.42 2.81 -5.82
N VAL A 377 -21.11 2.07 -6.69
CA VAL A 377 -21.03 0.59 -6.74
C VAL A 377 -19.64 0.15 -7.19
N VAL A 378 -18.98 0.93 -8.03
CA VAL A 378 -17.65 0.64 -8.57
C VAL A 378 -16.58 0.82 -7.52
N ILE A 379 -16.66 1.93 -6.78
CA ILE A 379 -15.74 2.19 -5.68
C ILE A 379 -15.88 1.06 -4.65
N LEU A 380 -17.12 0.72 -4.29
CA LEU A 380 -17.38 -0.36 -3.34
C LEU A 380 -16.87 -1.70 -3.87
N TYR A 381 -17.10 -1.98 -5.15
CA TYR A 381 -16.61 -3.18 -5.83
C TYR A 381 -15.07 -3.26 -5.79
N ASN A 382 -14.38 -2.18 -6.14
CA ASN A 382 -12.92 -2.12 -6.09
C ASN A 382 -12.41 -2.33 -4.66
N ALA A 383 -13.04 -1.69 -3.66
CA ALA A 383 -12.71 -1.92 -2.25
C ALA A 383 -12.86 -3.40 -1.88
N VAL A 384 -13.93 -4.07 -2.32
CA VAL A 384 -14.08 -5.53 -2.11
C VAL A 384 -12.96 -6.30 -2.81
N VAL A 385 -12.70 -6.03 -4.09
CA VAL A 385 -11.70 -6.75 -4.89
C VAL A 385 -10.32 -6.70 -4.24
N TYR A 386 -9.86 -5.53 -3.80
CA TYR A 386 -8.55 -5.41 -3.14
C TYR A 386 -8.50 -6.09 -1.76
N ASN A 387 -9.64 -6.18 -1.06
CA ASN A 387 -9.72 -6.79 0.27
C ASN A 387 -10.01 -8.29 0.25
N VAL A 388 -10.47 -8.85 -0.87
CA VAL A 388 -10.56 -10.30 -1.09
C VAL A 388 -9.20 -10.96 -0.89
N ASP A 389 -8.10 -10.22 -1.11
CA ASP A 389 -6.76 -10.76 -0.95
C ASP A 389 -6.44 -11.18 0.48
N VAL A 390 -6.88 -10.37 1.44
CA VAL A 390 -6.74 -10.65 2.86
C VAL A 390 -7.48 -11.93 3.24
N LEU A 391 -8.68 -12.14 2.69
CA LEU A 391 -9.46 -13.36 2.92
C LEU A 391 -8.76 -14.58 2.30
N LEU A 392 -8.32 -14.50 1.05
CA LEU A 392 -7.68 -15.61 0.35
C LEU A 392 -6.36 -16.03 1.02
N LEU A 393 -5.55 -15.05 1.48
CA LEU A 393 -4.32 -15.31 2.22
C LEU A 393 -4.61 -15.77 3.66
N GLY A 394 -5.68 -15.28 4.29
CA GLY A 394 -6.08 -15.63 5.65
C GLY A 394 -6.67 -17.03 5.79
N ILE A 395 -7.40 -17.53 4.78
CA ILE A 395 -8.01 -18.88 4.74
C ILE A 395 -6.95 -20.01 4.62
N ASN A 396 -5.68 -19.68 4.79
CA ASN A 396 -4.63 -20.68 4.91
C ASN A 396 -4.88 -21.62 6.10
N MET A 397 -5.00 -22.92 5.82
CA MET A 397 -5.13 -23.96 6.85
C MET A 397 -4.05 -23.88 7.94
N SER A 398 -2.85 -23.39 7.62
CA SER A 398 -1.80 -23.18 8.63
C SER A 398 -2.16 -22.10 9.65
N ILE A 399 -2.81 -21.01 9.21
CA ILE A 399 -3.22 -19.89 10.05
C ILE A 399 -4.41 -20.33 10.90
N ILE A 400 -5.40 -20.96 10.27
CA ILE A 400 -6.55 -21.54 10.97
C ILE A 400 -6.07 -22.55 12.03
N ARG A 401 -5.11 -23.40 11.69
CA ARG A 401 -4.49 -24.35 12.63
C ARG A 401 -3.80 -23.63 13.79
N ALA A 402 -3.02 -22.58 13.53
CA ALA A 402 -2.39 -21.81 14.58
C ALA A 402 -3.42 -21.17 15.54
N TRP A 403 -4.57 -20.74 15.03
CA TRP A 403 -5.65 -20.21 15.85
C TRP A 403 -6.40 -21.29 16.63
N MET A 404 -6.64 -22.47 16.04
CA MET A 404 -7.36 -23.56 16.69
C MET A 404 -6.53 -24.30 17.76
N PHE A 405 -5.23 -24.50 17.55
CA PHE A 405 -4.40 -25.32 18.44
C PHE A 405 -3.97 -24.63 19.73
N ARG A 406 -4.08 -23.30 19.82
CA ARG A 406 -3.78 -22.55 21.05
C ARG A 406 -4.67 -22.97 22.23
N LYS A 407 -5.80 -23.65 21.99
CA LYS A 407 -6.74 -24.03 23.04
C LYS A 407 -6.32 -25.26 23.87
N ASN A 408 -5.42 -26.12 23.37
CA ASN A 408 -5.18 -27.44 24.00
C ASN A 408 -3.91 -27.53 24.86
N ASP A 409 -2.92 -26.66 24.66
CA ASP A 409 -1.66 -26.72 25.44
C ASP A 409 -1.79 -26.09 26.84
N LEU A 410 -2.74 -25.17 27.03
CA LEU A 410 -3.07 -24.61 28.34
C LEU A 410 -3.60 -25.69 29.30
N THR A 411 -4.33 -26.68 28.78
CA THR A 411 -4.91 -27.77 29.56
C THR A 411 -3.85 -28.77 30.02
N LYS A 412 -2.89 -29.12 29.16
CA LYS A 412 -1.80 -30.07 29.51
C LYS A 412 -0.79 -29.50 30.50
N THR A 413 -0.45 -28.21 30.37
CA THR A 413 0.48 -27.55 31.29
C THR A 413 -0.12 -27.44 32.70
N SER A 414 -1.45 -27.29 32.79
CA SER A 414 -2.15 -27.27 34.08
C SER A 414 -2.15 -28.64 34.78
N GLN A 415 -2.26 -29.74 34.03
CA GLN A 415 -2.21 -31.08 34.61
C GLN A 415 -0.82 -31.45 35.13
N MET A 416 0.26 -31.09 34.42
CA MET A 416 1.63 -31.39 34.91
C MET A 416 2.00 -30.59 36.18
N LYS A 417 1.34 -29.46 36.44
CA LYS A 417 1.57 -28.68 37.67
C LYS A 417 0.81 -29.22 38.88
N VAL A 418 -0.33 -29.87 38.68
CA VAL A 418 -1.07 -30.53 39.77
C VAL A 418 -0.34 -31.78 40.24
N GLU A 419 0.19 -32.58 39.31
CA GLU A 419 0.87 -33.84 39.64
C GLU A 419 2.25 -33.65 40.30
N SER A 420 2.89 -32.48 40.09
CA SER A 420 4.16 -32.12 40.76
C SER A 420 3.97 -31.47 42.13
N SER A 421 2.73 -31.24 42.58
CA SER A 421 2.42 -30.70 43.90
C SER A 421 2.01 -31.78 44.91
N GLU A 422 1.84 -33.03 44.47
CA GLU A 422 1.43 -34.18 45.28
C GLU A 422 2.59 -35.14 45.63
N VAL A 423 3.85 -34.76 45.34
CA VAL A 423 5.06 -35.55 45.66
C VAL A 423 5.93 -34.86 46.70
#